data_AF-A0A8T3YM32-F1
#
_entry.id   AF-A0A8T3YM32-F1
#
_cell.length_a   1.000
_cell.length_b   1.000
_cell.length_c   1.000
_cell.angle_alpha   90.00
_cell.angle_beta   90.00
_cell.angle_gamma   90.00
#
_symmetry.space_group_name_H-M   'P 1'
#
loop_
_entity.id
_entity.type
_entity.pdbx_description
1 polymer ?
#
loop_
_entity_poly.entity_id
_entity_poly.type
_entity_poly.pdbx_seq_one_letter_code
_entity_poly.pdbx_strand_id
1 'polypeptide(L)'
;VLRDEIKNNNTRIIFGERGVGKSALMIAINGNLQETSENGYVLITVIDEYSYLISQGNNLNKKWRIFLIRNLLKTFIQTTLLKNLSISRLDKIEKEKLSFIILNFYQTISKTEFYKFQTNSNYYNNFVNPALNTFLSASVALSSDFISKSLGLSKLENVDFYKEYIPKADTLKQIEINSLEISQLWQIFNDLIGICQKMEFKTIIFFLDKLDEDPAIGGNVKEEGKILLPILLNTSVLLDNKFSLVFLLWSKVKDELNRNHVRLDKIKATDVGWTQREVREIIEKRVSYFSNKTLTFDKLFQNVNDIDKILYLSNGSPRDALRLLSCIYDEEETSINSQGIFSPTSVTKGINKFLSGYDFYAIYPARSGSRRDILSIITKLKKIGKPNFKSKDIQTTFKFSQASAVNYVKLWKAFGVIKEDQEVVGKEKQYSLTDPKIEYLVRYQI
;
A
#
# COMPACT_ATOMS: atom_id res chain seq x y z
N VAL A 1 4.27 9.66 18.17
CA VAL A 1 3.67 8.33 18.47
C VAL A 1 3.97 7.30 17.38
N LEU A 2 3.26 7.26 16.24
CA LEU A 2 3.47 6.21 15.22
C LEU A 2 4.95 6.11 14.74
N ARG A 3 5.59 7.27 14.52
CA ARG A 3 7.01 7.37 14.18
C ARG A 3 7.92 6.76 15.25
N ASP A 4 7.75 7.17 16.50
CA ASP A 4 8.61 6.75 17.61
C ASP A 4 8.49 5.25 17.85
N GLU A 5 7.28 4.72 17.70
CA GLU A 5 7.01 3.29 17.78
C GLU A 5 7.69 2.50 16.66
N ILE A 6 7.64 2.99 15.41
CA ILE A 6 8.33 2.37 14.27
C ILE A 6 9.86 2.44 14.44
N LYS A 7 10.39 3.57 14.95
CA LYS A 7 11.82 3.75 15.25
C LYS A 7 12.32 2.75 16.28
N ASN A 8 11.46 2.39 17.23
CA ASN A 8 11.72 1.38 18.26
C ASN A 8 11.44 -0.06 17.79
N ASN A 9 11.50 -0.31 16.48
CA ASN A 9 11.31 -1.62 15.85
C ASN A 9 9.96 -2.29 16.17
N ASN A 10 8.88 -1.53 16.41
CA ASN A 10 7.58 -2.12 16.64
C ASN A 10 6.76 -2.26 15.34
N THR A 11 6.29 -3.48 15.06
CA THR A 11 5.37 -3.79 13.96
C THR A 11 4.04 -3.05 14.08
N ARG A 12 3.52 -2.51 12.97
CA ARG A 12 2.27 -1.73 12.91
C ARG A 12 1.41 -2.14 11.73
N ILE A 13 0.10 -2.03 11.90
CA ILE A 13 -0.88 -2.18 10.82
C ILE A 13 -1.64 -0.87 10.68
N ILE A 14 -1.68 -0.34 9.47
CA ILE A 14 -2.35 0.90 9.13
C ILE A 14 -3.42 0.55 8.11
N PHE A 15 -4.68 0.60 8.54
CA PHE A 15 -5.84 0.38 7.68
C PHE A 15 -6.33 1.70 7.09
N GLY A 16 -6.64 1.73 5.81
CA GLY A 16 -7.28 2.89 5.21
C GLY A 16 -7.90 2.57 3.87
N GLU A 17 -8.94 3.32 3.50
CA GLU A 17 -9.57 3.19 2.18
C GLU A 17 -8.58 3.56 1.06
N ARG A 18 -8.92 3.23 -0.19
CA ARG A 18 -8.14 3.69 -1.35
C ARG A 18 -8.22 5.21 -1.47
N GLY A 19 -7.14 5.84 -1.88
CA GLY A 19 -7.08 7.30 -2.05
C GLY A 19 -6.84 8.12 -0.78
N VAL A 20 -6.88 7.53 0.42
CA VAL A 20 -6.61 8.24 1.70
C VAL A 20 -5.13 8.59 1.93
N GLY A 21 -4.23 8.25 1.00
CA GLY A 21 -2.82 8.65 1.08
C GLY A 21 -1.94 7.77 1.98
N LYS A 22 -2.24 6.46 2.10
CA LYS A 22 -1.39 5.49 2.82
C LYS A 22 0.09 5.55 2.35
N SER A 23 0.32 5.51 1.03
CA SER A 23 1.67 5.64 0.46
C SER A 23 2.30 7.01 0.73
N ALA A 24 1.51 8.09 0.79
CA ALA A 24 2.02 9.42 1.14
C ALA A 24 2.44 9.50 2.61
N LEU A 25 1.66 8.88 3.51
CA LEU A 25 2.02 8.72 4.92
C LEU A 25 3.32 7.93 5.07
N MET A 26 3.48 6.82 4.33
CA MET A 26 4.72 6.05 4.30
C MET A 26 5.92 6.90 3.88
N ILE A 27 5.80 7.66 2.78
CA ILE A 27 6.87 8.55 2.28
C ILE A 27 7.23 9.60 3.35
N ALA A 28 6.23 10.20 3.99
CA ALA A 28 6.45 11.17 5.06
C ALA A 28 7.15 10.55 6.28
N ILE A 29 6.76 9.34 6.70
CA ILE A 29 7.42 8.61 7.78
C ILE A 29 8.87 8.30 7.40
N ASN A 30 9.10 7.83 6.18
CA ASN A 30 10.41 7.49 5.65
C ASN A 30 11.37 8.70 5.67
N GLY A 31 10.95 9.83 5.11
CA GLY A 31 11.78 11.06 5.11
C GLY A 31 12.18 11.50 6.52
N ASN A 32 11.21 11.52 7.45
CA ASN A 32 11.46 11.89 8.84
C ASN A 32 12.38 10.92 9.61
N LEU A 33 12.27 9.61 9.35
CA LEU A 33 13.12 8.62 10.02
C LEU A 33 14.58 8.73 9.58
N GLN A 34 14.83 9.10 8.33
CA GLN A 34 16.18 9.29 7.81
C GLN A 34 16.85 10.55 8.40
N GLU A 35 16.11 11.64 8.58
CA GLU A 35 16.60 12.91 9.15
C GLU A 35 16.98 12.84 10.64
N THR A 36 16.49 11.84 11.39
CA THR A 36 16.68 11.74 12.86
C THR A 36 17.63 10.65 13.31
N SER A 37 18.56 10.27 12.43
CA SER A 37 19.53 9.21 12.65
C SER A 37 20.81 9.70 13.34
N GLU A 38 20.69 10.38 14.48
CA GLU A 38 21.86 10.77 15.32
C GLU A 38 22.65 9.56 15.85
N ASN A 39 22.09 8.34 15.76
CA ASN A 39 22.63 7.13 16.38
C ASN A 39 22.96 5.99 15.40
N GLY A 40 22.89 6.16 14.07
CA GLY A 40 23.18 5.10 13.09
C GLY A 40 22.12 5.01 11.99
N TYR A 41 22.41 4.27 10.92
CA TYR A 41 21.58 4.26 9.72
C TYR A 41 20.24 3.52 9.93
N VAL A 42 19.20 3.99 9.24
CA VAL A 42 17.93 3.28 9.12
C VAL A 42 17.91 2.56 7.76
N LEU A 43 17.61 1.27 7.78
CA LEU A 43 17.44 0.46 6.58
C LEU A 43 15.95 0.28 6.30
N ILE A 44 15.46 0.88 5.22
CA ILE A 44 14.03 0.92 4.89
C ILE A 44 13.80 0.17 3.59
N THR A 45 13.08 -0.95 3.69
CA THR A 45 12.68 -1.80 2.58
C THR A 45 11.20 -1.54 2.29
N VAL A 46 10.89 -0.96 1.14
CA VAL A 46 9.51 -0.80 0.66
C VAL A 46 9.19 -1.96 -0.27
N ILE A 47 8.08 -2.64 0.01
CA ILE A 47 7.58 -3.77 -0.76
C ILE A 47 6.21 -3.39 -1.30
N ASP A 48 6.11 -3.32 -2.62
CA ASP A 48 4.89 -3.03 -3.37
C ASP A 48 4.62 -4.02 -4.52
N GLU A 49 5.49 -5.02 -4.72
CA GLU A 49 5.32 -6.09 -5.69
C GLU A 49 5.26 -7.46 -5.00
N TYR A 50 4.15 -8.18 -5.16
CA TYR A 50 3.88 -9.44 -4.45
C TYR A 50 3.80 -10.66 -5.37
N SER A 51 4.21 -10.50 -6.63
CA SER A 51 4.21 -11.54 -7.67
C SER A 51 4.82 -12.86 -7.19
N TYR A 52 5.92 -12.80 -6.44
CA TYR A 52 6.55 -13.98 -5.84
C TYR A 52 5.65 -14.71 -4.83
N LEU A 53 4.93 -13.99 -3.96
CA LEU A 53 4.02 -14.59 -2.98
C LEU A 53 2.79 -15.20 -3.63
N ILE A 54 2.31 -14.60 -4.72
CA ILE A 54 1.08 -15.00 -5.42
C ILE A 54 1.32 -16.16 -6.39
N SER A 55 2.56 -16.35 -6.85
CA SER A 55 2.95 -17.47 -7.71
C SER A 55 2.47 -18.83 -7.17
N GLN A 56 2.24 -19.80 -8.06
CA GLN A 56 1.88 -21.17 -7.65
C GLN A 56 3.08 -21.90 -6.99
N GLY A 57 2.80 -23.00 -6.30
CA GLY A 57 3.80 -23.85 -5.63
C GLY A 57 4.22 -23.37 -4.23
N ASN A 58 4.99 -24.18 -3.49
CA ASN A 58 5.53 -24.00 -2.13
C ASN A 58 4.57 -23.48 -1.03
N ASN A 59 4.86 -23.83 0.22
CA ASN A 59 4.13 -23.31 1.36
C ASN A 59 4.26 -21.77 1.43
N LEU A 60 3.15 -21.05 1.55
CA LEU A 60 3.12 -19.58 1.58
C LEU A 60 3.92 -18.99 2.75
N ASN A 61 3.98 -19.67 3.89
CA ASN A 61 4.83 -19.27 5.02
C ASN A 61 6.32 -19.30 4.61
N LYS A 62 6.74 -20.35 3.91
CA LYS A 62 8.10 -20.47 3.36
C LYS A 62 8.38 -19.35 2.36
N LYS A 63 7.42 -19.04 1.48
CA LYS A 63 7.52 -17.92 0.53
C LYS A 63 7.72 -16.59 1.24
N TRP A 64 6.94 -16.29 2.29
CA TRP A 64 7.13 -15.08 3.09
C TRP A 64 8.55 -14.94 3.64
N ARG A 65 9.15 -16.02 4.13
CA ARG A 65 10.54 -15.99 4.65
C ARG A 65 11.55 -15.67 3.56
N ILE A 66 11.47 -16.37 2.43
CA ILE A 66 12.34 -16.12 1.28
C ILE A 66 12.15 -14.67 0.78
N PHE A 67 10.90 -14.21 0.75
CA PHE A 67 10.54 -12.87 0.29
C PHE A 67 11.13 -11.78 1.19
N LEU A 68 11.08 -11.91 2.51
CA LEU A 68 11.70 -10.97 3.44
C LEU A 68 13.22 -10.95 3.32
N ILE A 69 13.86 -12.13 3.21
CA ILE A 69 15.33 -12.23 3.02
C ILE A 69 15.75 -11.52 1.73
N ARG A 70 15.07 -11.80 0.61
CA ARG A 70 15.37 -11.21 -0.70
C ARG A 70 15.25 -9.70 -0.69
N ASN A 71 14.15 -9.18 -0.17
CA ASN A 71 13.90 -7.73 -0.14
C ASN A 71 14.87 -7.01 0.81
N LEU A 72 15.17 -7.59 1.98
CA LEU A 72 16.16 -7.03 2.90
C LEU A 72 17.54 -6.99 2.25
N LEU A 73 17.96 -8.11 1.65
CA LEU A 73 19.26 -8.23 1.00
C LEU A 73 19.41 -7.24 -0.16
N LYS A 74 18.37 -7.09 -0.98
CA LYS A 74 18.29 -6.09 -2.06
C LYS A 74 18.56 -4.69 -1.51
N THR A 75 17.77 -4.26 -0.52
CA THR A 75 17.91 -2.92 0.08
C THR A 75 19.25 -2.73 0.78
N PHE A 76 19.73 -3.73 1.51
CA PHE A 76 21.01 -3.71 2.21
C PHE A 76 22.17 -3.48 1.24
N ILE A 77 22.25 -4.24 0.15
CA ILE A 77 23.31 -4.11 -0.85
C ILE A 77 23.23 -2.76 -1.54
N GLN A 78 22.05 -2.35 -1.99
CA GLN A 78 21.86 -1.06 -2.65
C GLN A 78 22.32 0.09 -1.75
N THR A 79 21.93 0.07 -0.47
CA THR A 79 22.29 1.12 0.49
C THR A 79 23.79 1.09 0.81
N THR A 80 24.37 -0.09 0.99
CA THR A 80 25.81 -0.28 1.26
C THR A 80 26.66 0.24 0.11
N LEU A 81 26.28 -0.06 -1.14
CA LEU A 81 27.01 0.40 -2.32
C LEU A 81 26.88 1.91 -2.52
N LEU A 82 25.68 2.48 -2.38
CA LEU A 82 25.43 3.91 -2.55
C LEU A 82 26.08 4.77 -1.46
N LYS A 83 26.19 4.26 -0.23
CA LYS A 83 26.86 4.95 0.88
C LYS A 83 28.34 4.60 1.00
N ASN A 84 28.86 3.74 0.13
CA ASN A 84 30.22 3.22 0.16
C ASN A 84 30.63 2.68 1.55
N LEU A 85 29.71 1.97 2.22
CA LEU A 85 29.96 1.44 3.56
C LEU A 85 30.95 0.26 3.47
N SER A 86 32.02 0.35 4.26
CA SER A 86 33.01 -0.72 4.33
C SER A 86 32.49 -1.90 5.14
N ILE A 87 32.63 -3.12 4.60
CA ILE A 87 32.33 -4.37 5.32
C ILE A 87 33.45 -4.80 6.29
N SER A 88 34.43 -3.93 6.56
CA SER A 88 35.58 -4.24 7.43
C SER A 88 35.19 -4.63 8.85
N ARG A 89 34.00 -4.22 9.30
CA ARG A 89 33.44 -4.53 10.63
C ARG A 89 32.93 -5.97 10.77
N LEU A 90 32.71 -6.65 9.65
CA LEU A 90 32.29 -8.05 9.64
C LEU A 90 33.52 -8.94 9.84
N ASP A 91 33.38 -9.92 10.73
CA ASP A 91 34.41 -10.95 10.90
C ASP A 91 34.44 -11.93 9.69
N LYS A 92 35.38 -12.89 9.70
CA LYS A 92 35.51 -13.86 8.60
C LYS A 92 34.23 -14.68 8.40
N ILE A 93 33.61 -15.12 9.50
CA ILE A 93 32.41 -15.96 9.48
C ILE A 93 31.23 -15.18 8.92
N GLU A 94 31.09 -13.91 9.31
CA GLU A 94 30.01 -13.03 8.84
C GLU A 94 30.15 -12.66 7.37
N LYS A 95 31.39 -12.49 6.89
CA LYS A 95 31.65 -12.33 5.47
C LYS A 95 31.28 -13.58 4.68
N GLU A 96 31.58 -14.77 5.21
CA GLU A 96 31.15 -16.04 4.61
C GLU A 96 29.61 -16.20 4.60
N LYS A 97 28.94 -15.84 5.71
CA LYS A 97 27.47 -15.76 5.79
C LYS A 97 26.90 -14.85 4.71
N LEU A 98 27.45 -13.64 4.60
CA LEU A 98 26.99 -12.66 3.62
C LEU A 98 27.22 -13.15 2.19
N SER A 99 28.39 -13.72 1.89
CA SER A 99 28.70 -14.37 0.60
C SER A 99 27.67 -15.44 0.26
N PHE A 100 27.35 -16.31 1.22
CA PHE A 100 26.38 -17.38 1.04
C PHE A 100 24.97 -16.82 0.74
N ILE A 101 24.53 -15.83 1.51
CA ILE A 101 23.22 -15.21 1.34
C ILE A 101 23.13 -14.50 -0.01
N ILE A 102 24.18 -13.78 -0.43
CA ILE A 102 24.25 -13.13 -1.74
C ILE A 102 24.17 -14.16 -2.86
N LEU A 103 24.97 -15.22 -2.80
CA LEU A 103 25.00 -16.24 -3.85
C LEU A 103 23.64 -16.91 -4.06
N ASN A 104 22.93 -17.20 -2.97
CA ASN A 104 21.71 -18.00 -3.03
C ASN A 104 20.42 -17.16 -3.11
N PHE A 105 20.34 -16.02 -2.42
CA PHE A 105 19.09 -15.25 -2.30
C PHE A 105 19.06 -14.00 -3.17
N TYR A 106 20.20 -13.45 -3.57
CA TYR A 106 20.19 -12.19 -4.32
C TYR A 106 19.59 -12.35 -5.72
N GLN A 107 18.61 -11.50 -6.03
CA GLN A 107 18.03 -11.42 -7.36
C GLN A 107 18.72 -10.29 -8.13
N THR A 108 19.23 -10.64 -9.31
CA THR A 108 19.91 -9.68 -10.19
C THR A 108 19.05 -8.45 -10.45
N ILE A 109 19.63 -7.27 -10.24
CA ILE A 109 18.94 -5.99 -10.42
C ILE A 109 19.37 -5.36 -11.75
N SER A 110 18.40 -4.90 -12.54
CA SER A 110 18.65 -4.16 -13.77
C SER A 110 19.15 -2.73 -13.49
N LYS A 111 19.86 -2.12 -14.47
CA LYS A 111 20.33 -0.73 -14.36
C LYS A 111 19.19 0.27 -14.14
N THR A 112 18.03 0.05 -14.78
CA THR A 112 16.85 0.91 -14.64
C THR A 112 16.24 0.82 -13.24
N GLU A 113 16.14 -0.37 -12.66
CA GLU A 113 15.70 -0.54 -11.27
C GLU A 113 16.65 0.12 -10.27
N PHE A 114 17.96 0.02 -10.51
CA PHE A 114 18.96 0.65 -9.65
C PHE A 114 18.86 2.19 -9.69
N TYR A 115 18.68 2.79 -10.87
CA TYR A 115 18.50 4.24 -10.97
C TYR A 115 17.21 4.73 -10.31
N LYS A 116 16.08 4.00 -10.48
CA LYS A 116 14.83 4.34 -9.78
C LYS A 116 15.03 4.38 -8.26
N PHE A 117 15.83 3.45 -7.72
CA PHE A 117 16.18 3.47 -6.30
C PHE A 117 16.99 4.71 -5.94
N GLN A 118 18.02 5.06 -6.72
CA GLN A 118 18.85 6.25 -6.49
C GLN A 118 18.05 7.56 -6.55
N THR A 119 17.12 7.70 -7.50
CA THR A 119 16.33 8.93 -7.66
C THR A 119 15.24 9.10 -6.59
N ASN A 120 14.68 7.99 -6.10
CA ASN A 120 13.61 8.04 -5.09
C ASN A 120 14.14 8.36 -3.68
N SER A 121 15.42 8.15 -3.45
CA SER A 121 16.14 8.63 -2.28
C SER A 121 16.68 10.02 -2.57
N ASN A 122 16.01 11.06 -2.06
CA ASN A 122 16.31 12.48 -2.26
C ASN A 122 17.73 12.96 -1.83
N TYR A 123 18.68 12.08 -1.53
CA TYR A 123 19.93 12.43 -0.84
C TYR A 123 21.22 11.75 -1.35
N TYR A 124 21.22 10.88 -2.38
CA TYR A 124 22.43 10.14 -2.78
C TYR A 124 23.30 10.80 -3.87
N ASN A 125 23.49 12.12 -3.82
CA ASN A 125 24.18 12.82 -4.92
C ASN A 125 25.69 13.02 -4.77
N ASN A 126 26.36 12.73 -3.65
CA ASN A 126 27.76 13.19 -3.48
C ASN A 126 28.85 12.14 -3.23
N PHE A 127 28.55 10.83 -3.11
CA PHE A 127 29.61 9.81 -3.00
C PHE A 127 29.17 8.48 -3.63
N VAL A 128 29.45 8.29 -4.91
CA VAL A 128 29.20 7.00 -5.60
C VAL A 128 30.48 6.18 -5.59
N ASN A 129 30.40 4.93 -5.14
CA ASN A 129 31.53 3.99 -5.13
C ASN A 129 32.16 3.87 -6.54
N PRO A 130 33.50 3.88 -6.70
CA PRO A 130 34.16 3.70 -8.00
C PRO A 130 33.67 2.48 -8.79
N ALA A 131 33.40 1.36 -8.11
CA ALA A 131 32.84 0.15 -8.73
C ALA A 131 31.41 0.38 -9.25
N LEU A 132 30.61 1.22 -8.58
CA LEU A 132 29.30 1.64 -9.07
C LEU A 132 29.43 2.55 -10.30
N ASN A 133 30.40 3.47 -10.34
CA ASN A 133 30.63 4.29 -11.54
C ASN A 133 31.03 3.45 -12.76
N THR A 134 31.86 2.42 -12.56
CA THR A 134 32.19 1.44 -13.61
C THR A 134 30.99 0.59 -14.02
N PHE A 135 30.13 0.22 -13.06
CA PHE A 135 28.88 -0.50 -13.34
C PHE A 135 27.89 0.34 -14.16
N LEU A 136 27.68 1.59 -13.77
CA LEU A 136 26.77 2.51 -14.45
C LEU A 136 27.24 2.82 -15.87
N SER A 137 28.55 2.86 -16.13
CA SER A 137 29.08 3.04 -17.48
C SER A 137 29.01 1.77 -18.34
N ALA A 138 29.20 0.57 -17.77
CA ALA A 138 29.30 -0.69 -18.52
C ALA A 138 27.95 -1.36 -18.89
N SER A 139 26.82 -0.88 -18.37
CA SER A 139 25.47 -1.44 -18.64
C SER A 139 25.31 -2.94 -18.31
N VAL A 140 26.12 -3.43 -17.39
CA VAL A 140 26.02 -4.80 -16.83
C VAL A 140 24.87 -4.84 -15.82
N ALA A 141 24.32 -6.02 -15.52
CA ALA A 141 23.35 -6.20 -14.43
C ALA A 141 24.05 -6.50 -13.10
N LEU A 142 23.53 -6.03 -11.96
CA LEU A 142 24.14 -6.31 -10.65
C LEU A 142 23.90 -7.80 -10.35
N SER A 143 24.87 -8.66 -10.60
CA SER A 143 24.80 -10.08 -10.24
C SER A 143 25.41 -10.35 -8.86
N SER A 144 25.14 -11.52 -8.30
CA SER A 144 25.78 -11.98 -7.05
C SER A 144 27.32 -11.93 -7.13
N ASP A 145 27.91 -12.38 -8.23
CA ASP A 145 29.37 -12.35 -8.44
C ASP A 145 29.95 -10.93 -8.46
N PHE A 146 29.25 -9.99 -9.11
CA PHE A 146 29.66 -8.59 -9.13
C PHE A 146 29.64 -8.00 -7.72
N ILE A 147 28.58 -8.28 -6.95
CA ILE A 147 28.41 -7.75 -5.60
C ILE A 147 29.44 -8.34 -4.65
N SER A 148 29.67 -9.65 -4.71
CA SER A 148 30.68 -10.29 -3.88
C SER A 148 32.06 -9.70 -4.12
N LYS A 149 32.43 -9.44 -5.38
CA LYS A 149 33.69 -8.78 -5.73
C LYS A 149 33.72 -7.32 -5.28
N SER A 150 32.65 -6.56 -5.48
CA SER A 150 32.61 -5.12 -5.16
C SER A 150 32.62 -4.84 -3.67
N LEU A 151 32.04 -5.74 -2.86
CA LEU A 151 32.12 -5.69 -1.41
C LEU A 151 33.45 -6.26 -0.87
N GLY A 152 34.28 -6.90 -1.70
CA GLY A 152 35.51 -7.54 -1.24
C GLY A 152 35.26 -8.79 -0.39
N LEU A 153 34.18 -9.51 -0.69
CA LEU A 153 33.82 -10.74 0.01
C LEU A 153 34.72 -11.91 -0.43
N SER A 154 35.10 -12.75 0.53
CA SER A 154 35.85 -13.98 0.25
C SER A 154 35.02 -14.96 -0.56
N LYS A 155 35.71 -15.76 -1.39
CA LYS A 155 35.09 -16.96 -1.95
C LYS A 155 34.70 -17.89 -0.80
N LEU A 156 33.62 -18.63 -1.00
CA LEU A 156 33.17 -19.61 -0.01
C LEU A 156 34.21 -20.72 0.07
N GLU A 157 34.92 -20.82 1.20
CA GLU A 157 36.08 -21.70 1.38
C GLU A 157 35.74 -22.97 2.19
N ASN A 158 34.72 -22.90 3.06
CA ASN A 158 34.45 -23.94 4.06
C ASN A 158 33.08 -24.62 3.83
N VAL A 159 33.08 -25.92 3.50
CA VAL A 159 31.85 -26.72 3.32
C VAL A 159 31.16 -27.01 4.66
N ASP A 160 31.91 -27.14 5.76
CA ASP A 160 31.32 -27.41 7.08
C ASP A 160 30.48 -26.23 7.58
N PHE A 161 30.77 -25.02 7.13
CA PHE A 161 29.94 -23.84 7.36
C PHE A 161 28.52 -23.99 6.77
N TYR A 162 28.38 -24.65 5.62
CA TYR A 162 27.08 -24.90 4.98
C TYR A 162 26.23 -25.88 5.78
N LYS A 163 26.87 -26.76 6.56
CA LYS A 163 26.16 -27.72 7.41
C LYS A 163 25.39 -27.04 8.54
N GLU A 164 25.76 -25.82 8.94
CA GLU A 164 24.99 -25.01 9.91
C GLU A 164 23.59 -24.68 9.37
N TYR A 165 23.48 -24.37 8.08
CA TYR A 165 22.19 -24.05 7.44
C TYR A 165 21.55 -25.26 6.80
N ILE A 166 22.33 -26.19 6.27
CA ILE A 166 21.91 -27.34 5.48
C ILE A 166 22.78 -28.53 5.88
N PRO A 167 22.36 -29.31 6.89
CA PRO A 167 23.16 -30.42 7.41
C PRO A 167 23.58 -31.48 6.37
N LYS A 168 22.88 -31.54 5.22
CA LYS A 168 23.13 -32.48 4.11
C LYS A 168 23.86 -31.87 2.90
N ALA A 169 24.45 -30.68 3.03
CA ALA A 169 25.14 -30.05 1.90
C ALA A 169 26.53 -30.67 1.69
N ASP A 170 26.71 -31.36 0.55
CA ASP A 170 27.99 -31.98 0.17
C ASP A 170 28.84 -31.10 -0.78
N THR A 171 28.29 -29.99 -1.28
CA THR A 171 29.00 -29.08 -2.19
C THR A 171 28.62 -27.61 -1.99
N LEU A 172 29.52 -26.70 -2.39
CA LEU A 172 29.35 -25.24 -2.36
C LEU A 172 28.40 -24.69 -3.45
N LYS A 173 27.69 -25.57 -4.19
CA LYS A 173 26.85 -25.17 -5.33
C LYS A 173 25.61 -24.39 -4.87
N GLN A 174 25.03 -23.63 -5.81
CA GLN A 174 23.79 -22.90 -5.61
C GLN A 174 22.70 -23.86 -5.12
N ILE A 175 22.16 -23.58 -3.94
CA ILE A 175 21.16 -24.44 -3.30
C ILE A 175 19.80 -24.16 -3.92
N GLU A 176 19.01 -25.22 -4.05
CA GLU A 176 17.59 -25.06 -4.29
C GLU A 176 16.94 -24.45 -3.05
N ILE A 177 16.77 -23.12 -3.02
CA ILE A 177 16.19 -22.36 -1.89
C ILE A 177 14.85 -22.96 -1.44
N ASN A 178 14.09 -23.49 -2.41
CA ASN A 178 12.80 -24.13 -2.21
C ASN A 178 12.88 -25.46 -1.45
N SER A 179 14.07 -26.01 -1.19
CA SER A 179 14.29 -27.20 -0.36
C SER A 179 14.50 -26.87 1.13
N LEU A 180 14.80 -25.62 1.49
CA LEU A 180 15.16 -25.21 2.87
C LEU A 180 13.96 -25.24 3.83
N GLU A 181 14.13 -25.76 5.04
CA GLU A 181 13.09 -25.71 6.07
C GLU A 181 12.82 -24.29 6.58
N ILE A 182 11.62 -24.05 7.13
CA ILE A 182 11.22 -22.74 7.64
C ILE A 182 12.16 -22.24 8.75
N SER A 183 12.64 -23.14 9.61
CA SER A 183 13.61 -22.84 10.67
C SER A 183 14.95 -22.35 10.10
N GLN A 184 15.45 -23.03 9.07
CA GLN A 184 16.70 -22.67 8.38
C GLN A 184 16.59 -21.30 7.73
N LEU A 185 15.47 -21.03 7.04
CA LEU A 185 15.20 -19.71 6.46
C LEU A 185 15.12 -18.62 7.53
N TRP A 186 14.54 -18.92 8.69
CA TRP A 186 14.50 -17.95 9.79
C TRP A 186 15.88 -17.68 10.40
N GLN A 187 16.73 -18.69 10.50
CA GLN A 187 18.12 -18.51 10.93
C GLN A 187 18.89 -17.61 9.95
N ILE A 188 18.79 -17.89 8.64
CA ILE A 188 19.39 -17.07 7.58
C ILE A 188 18.91 -15.62 7.66
N PHE A 189 17.62 -15.40 7.90
CA PHE A 189 17.05 -14.07 8.04
C PHE A 189 17.61 -13.33 9.27
N ASN A 190 17.73 -14.03 10.41
CA ASN A 190 18.33 -13.47 11.63
C ASN A 190 19.81 -13.13 11.46
N ASP A 191 20.56 -13.98 10.77
CA ASP A 191 21.98 -13.73 10.46
C ASP A 191 22.13 -12.49 9.56
N LEU A 192 21.28 -12.35 8.54
CA LEU A 192 21.26 -11.15 7.68
C LEU A 192 20.96 -9.87 8.48
N ILE A 193 20.00 -9.93 9.40
CA ILE A 193 19.67 -8.84 10.32
C ILE A 193 20.89 -8.49 11.19
N GLY A 194 21.56 -9.49 11.77
CA GLY A 194 22.76 -9.29 12.59
C GLY A 194 23.89 -8.62 11.82
N ILE A 195 24.12 -9.04 10.56
CA ILE A 195 25.07 -8.41 9.64
C ILE A 195 24.69 -6.95 9.39
N CYS A 196 23.41 -6.66 9.11
CA CYS A 196 22.92 -5.28 8.92
C CYS A 196 23.20 -4.42 10.17
N GLN A 197 22.92 -4.95 11.36
CA GLN A 197 23.13 -4.22 12.63
C GLN A 197 24.61 -3.94 12.90
N LYS A 198 25.53 -4.88 12.61
CA LYS A 198 26.98 -4.64 12.69
C LYS A 198 27.47 -3.61 11.68
N MET A 199 26.79 -3.52 10.54
CA MET A 199 26.99 -2.50 9.50
C MET A 199 26.28 -1.17 9.82
N GLU A 200 26.05 -0.89 11.11
CA GLU A 200 25.48 0.37 11.62
C GLU A 200 23.99 0.62 11.31
N PHE A 201 23.29 -0.35 10.71
CA PHE A 201 21.85 -0.27 10.51
C PHE A 201 21.09 -0.66 11.78
N LYS A 202 20.90 0.29 12.70
CA LYS A 202 20.25 0.04 14.01
C LYS A 202 18.76 -0.23 13.90
N THR A 203 18.11 0.33 12.88
CA THR A 203 16.67 0.23 12.67
C THR A 203 16.42 -0.36 11.29
N ILE A 204 15.71 -1.49 11.23
CA ILE A 204 15.37 -2.21 9.99
C ILE A 204 13.86 -2.21 9.87
N ILE A 205 13.32 -1.68 8.77
CA ILE A 205 11.88 -1.49 8.58
C ILE A 205 11.46 -2.04 7.24
N PHE A 206 10.40 -2.85 7.23
CA PHE A 206 9.71 -3.27 6.03
C PHE A 206 8.37 -2.55 5.94
N PHE A 207 8.17 -1.75 4.90
CA PHE A 207 6.83 -1.27 4.53
C PHE A 207 6.22 -2.22 3.52
N LEU A 208 5.02 -2.72 3.81
CA LEU A 208 4.23 -3.54 2.91
C LEU A 208 3.04 -2.70 2.45
N ASP A 209 3.12 -2.15 1.23
CA ASP A 209 2.09 -1.29 0.64
C ASP A 209 1.49 -1.93 -0.61
N LYS A 210 0.32 -1.46 -1.05
CA LYS A 210 -0.28 -1.79 -2.36
C LYS A 210 -0.57 -3.27 -2.66
N LEU A 211 -0.67 -4.13 -1.65
CA LEU A 211 -1.06 -5.52 -1.88
C LEU A 211 -2.41 -5.61 -2.63
N ASP A 212 -3.35 -4.74 -2.31
CA ASP A 212 -4.65 -4.69 -2.96
C ASP A 212 -4.62 -4.18 -4.41
N GLU A 213 -3.55 -3.50 -4.83
CA GLU A 213 -3.32 -3.02 -6.20
C GLU A 213 -2.62 -4.07 -7.09
N ASP A 214 -2.17 -5.20 -6.53
CA ASP A 214 -1.54 -6.27 -7.31
C ASP A 214 -2.54 -6.85 -8.34
N PRO A 215 -2.21 -6.88 -9.64
CA PRO A 215 -3.11 -7.36 -10.68
C PRO A 215 -3.61 -8.80 -10.47
N ALA A 216 -2.80 -9.66 -9.86
CA ALA A 216 -3.16 -11.05 -9.63
C ALA A 216 -4.14 -11.21 -8.46
N ILE A 217 -4.23 -10.24 -7.54
CA ILE A 217 -5.23 -10.19 -6.47
C ILE A 217 -6.50 -9.51 -6.97
N GLY A 218 -6.38 -8.49 -7.82
CA GLY A 218 -7.51 -7.81 -8.46
C GLY A 218 -8.50 -7.21 -7.45
N GLY A 219 -8.01 -6.73 -6.31
CA GLY A 219 -8.84 -6.22 -5.21
C GLY A 219 -9.69 -7.26 -4.50
N ASN A 220 -9.43 -8.56 -4.66
CA ASN A 220 -10.15 -9.61 -3.95
C ASN A 220 -9.69 -9.70 -2.48
N VAL A 221 -10.52 -9.14 -1.60
CA VAL A 221 -10.32 -9.11 -0.14
C VAL A 221 -9.99 -10.48 0.46
N LYS A 222 -10.57 -11.57 -0.07
CA LYS A 222 -10.30 -12.93 0.46
C LYS A 222 -8.90 -13.42 0.10
N GLU A 223 -8.48 -13.18 -1.13
CA GLU A 223 -7.13 -13.57 -1.57
C GLU A 223 -6.06 -12.70 -0.89
N GLU A 224 -6.34 -11.39 -0.75
CA GLU A 224 -5.50 -10.48 0.04
C GLU A 224 -5.32 -10.99 1.48
N GLY A 225 -6.44 -11.31 2.15
CA GLY A 225 -6.43 -11.88 3.50
C GLY A 225 -5.60 -13.17 3.58
N LYS A 226 -5.85 -14.12 2.67
CA LYS A 226 -5.12 -15.40 2.59
C LYS A 226 -3.61 -15.20 2.44
N ILE A 227 -3.18 -14.22 1.66
CA ILE A 227 -1.76 -13.89 1.48
C ILE A 227 -1.15 -13.38 2.78
N LEU A 228 -1.87 -12.57 3.54
CA LEU A 228 -1.39 -11.98 4.79
C LEU A 228 -1.39 -12.95 5.98
N LEU A 229 -2.21 -14.01 5.98
CA LEU A 229 -2.36 -14.88 7.15
C LEU A 229 -1.05 -15.50 7.68
N PRO A 230 -0.15 -16.07 6.86
CA PRO A 230 1.04 -16.72 7.39
C PRO A 230 1.99 -15.79 8.14
N ILE A 231 2.01 -14.51 7.78
CA ILE A 231 2.82 -13.50 8.46
C ILE A 231 2.08 -12.90 9.65
N LEU A 232 0.79 -12.59 9.52
CA LEU A 232 0.00 -11.93 10.57
C LEU A 232 -0.45 -12.85 11.72
N LEU A 233 -0.50 -14.17 11.50
CA LEU A 233 -0.75 -15.13 12.59
C LEU A 233 0.52 -15.45 13.40
N ASN A 234 1.70 -15.12 12.86
CA ASN A 234 2.97 -15.45 13.51
C ASN A 234 3.39 -14.35 14.50
N THR A 235 2.90 -14.44 15.73
CA THR A 235 3.16 -13.43 16.77
C THR A 235 4.66 -13.27 17.07
N SER A 236 5.46 -14.33 17.02
CA SER A 236 6.91 -14.23 17.27
C SER A 236 7.64 -13.38 16.22
N VAL A 237 7.18 -13.40 14.97
CA VAL A 237 7.74 -12.52 13.93
C VAL A 237 7.27 -11.08 14.10
N LEU A 238 6.02 -10.89 14.51
CA LEU A 238 5.42 -9.55 14.62
C LEU A 238 5.92 -8.79 15.86
N LEU A 239 6.34 -9.51 16.90
CA LEU A 239 6.87 -8.94 18.16
C LEU A 239 8.42 -8.98 18.24
N ASP A 240 9.10 -9.40 17.18
CA ASP A 240 10.57 -9.34 17.13
C ASP A 240 11.01 -7.88 17.11
N ASN A 241 11.93 -7.50 18.01
CA ASN A 241 12.40 -6.13 18.16
C ASN A 241 13.64 -5.81 17.32
N LYS A 242 14.11 -6.75 16.50
CA LYS A 242 15.24 -6.53 15.59
C LYS A 242 14.83 -5.83 14.29
N PHE A 243 13.54 -5.85 13.95
CA PHE A 243 12.98 -5.22 12.75
C PHE A 243 11.51 -4.85 12.95
N SER A 244 11.01 -3.86 12.21
CA SER A 244 9.59 -3.50 12.13
C SER A 244 8.96 -4.01 10.84
N LEU A 245 7.76 -4.57 10.92
CA LEU A 245 6.86 -4.72 9.77
C LEU A 245 5.77 -3.65 9.83
N VAL A 246 5.62 -2.84 8.80
CA VAL A 246 4.57 -1.81 8.72
C VAL A 246 3.67 -2.13 7.54
N PHE A 247 2.48 -2.65 7.85
CA PHE A 247 1.49 -3.04 6.85
C PHE A 247 0.56 -1.87 6.54
N LEU A 248 0.48 -1.46 5.29
CA LEU A 248 -0.42 -0.41 4.78
C LEU A 248 -1.55 -1.10 4.01
N LEU A 249 -2.60 -1.47 4.74
CA LEU A 249 -3.65 -2.35 4.22
C LEU A 249 -4.91 -1.60 3.86
N TRP A 250 -5.67 -2.17 2.93
CA TRP A 250 -7.01 -1.70 2.67
C TRP A 250 -7.94 -2.04 3.84
N SER A 251 -8.72 -1.07 4.33
CA SER A 251 -9.67 -1.26 5.42
C SER A 251 -10.63 -2.44 5.23
N LYS A 252 -10.99 -2.80 3.99
CA LYS A 252 -11.90 -3.93 3.72
C LYS A 252 -11.31 -5.28 4.12
N VAL A 253 -9.99 -5.44 4.17
CA VAL A 253 -9.36 -6.70 4.59
C VAL A 253 -9.48 -6.95 6.10
N LYS A 254 -9.73 -5.90 6.91
CA LYS A 254 -9.81 -6.00 8.37
C LYS A 254 -10.81 -7.06 8.84
N ASP A 255 -11.99 -7.11 8.24
CA ASP A 255 -13.03 -8.10 8.57
C ASP A 255 -12.66 -9.52 8.14
N GLU A 256 -11.90 -9.67 7.06
CA GLU A 256 -11.36 -10.97 6.66
C GLU A 256 -10.28 -11.43 7.65
N LEU A 257 -9.37 -10.54 8.06
CA LEU A 257 -8.33 -10.86 9.05
C LEU A 257 -8.92 -11.23 10.41
N ASN A 258 -9.92 -10.48 10.89
CA ASN A 258 -10.62 -10.76 12.14
C ASN A 258 -11.32 -12.14 12.13
N ARG A 259 -12.00 -12.47 11.02
CA ARG A 259 -12.65 -13.78 10.85
C ARG A 259 -11.66 -14.94 10.85
N ASN A 260 -10.42 -14.70 10.44
CA ASN A 260 -9.34 -15.68 10.45
C ASN A 260 -8.45 -15.59 11.71
N HIS A 261 -8.97 -15.00 12.80
CA HIS A 261 -8.34 -14.96 14.13
C HIS A 261 -6.99 -14.23 14.20
N VAL A 262 -6.74 -13.26 13.30
CA VAL A 262 -5.57 -12.38 13.41
C VAL A 262 -5.72 -11.50 14.66
N ARG A 263 -4.68 -11.49 15.51
CA ARG A 263 -4.65 -10.74 16.77
C ARG A 263 -4.27 -9.27 16.58
N LEU A 264 -5.18 -8.50 15.99
CA LEU A 264 -5.06 -7.05 15.83
C LEU A 264 -5.05 -6.28 17.16
N ASP A 265 -5.38 -6.93 18.27
CA ASP A 265 -5.25 -6.40 19.63
C ASP A 265 -3.79 -6.39 20.11
N LYS A 266 -2.98 -7.38 19.70
CA LYS A 266 -1.55 -7.47 20.06
C LYS A 266 -0.68 -6.58 19.18
N ILE A 267 -1.07 -6.41 17.94
CA ILE A 267 -0.34 -5.61 16.95
C ILE A 267 -1.13 -4.33 16.80
N LYS A 268 -0.63 -3.21 17.33
CA LYS A 268 -1.35 -1.93 17.27
C LYS A 268 -1.78 -1.62 15.83
N ALA A 269 -3.07 -1.79 15.57
CA ALA A 269 -3.72 -1.44 14.33
C ALA A 269 -4.30 -0.03 14.44
N THR A 270 -4.05 0.81 13.44
CA THR A 270 -4.57 2.17 13.37
C THR A 270 -5.35 2.35 12.09
N ASP A 271 -6.55 2.92 12.18
CA ASP A 271 -7.31 3.32 11.01
C ASP A 271 -6.92 4.75 10.63
N VAL A 272 -6.58 4.97 9.35
CA VAL A 272 -6.29 6.28 8.78
C VAL A 272 -7.41 6.69 7.82
N GLY A 273 -7.83 7.93 7.96
CA GLY A 273 -8.84 8.56 7.13
C GLY A 273 -8.77 10.06 7.33
N TRP A 274 -9.43 10.80 6.44
CA TRP A 274 -9.49 12.25 6.52
C TRP A 274 -10.92 12.68 6.77
N THR A 275 -11.09 13.62 7.67
CA THR A 275 -12.32 14.38 7.80
C THR A 275 -12.43 15.36 6.64
N GLN A 276 -13.65 15.83 6.35
CA GLN A 276 -13.87 16.84 5.31
C GLN A 276 -13.07 18.12 5.55
N ARG A 277 -12.89 18.50 6.82
CA ARG A 277 -12.05 19.63 7.22
C ARG A 277 -10.58 19.40 6.84
N GLU A 278 -10.03 18.22 7.11
CA GLU A 278 -8.63 17.94 6.76
C GLU A 278 -8.44 17.82 5.24
N VAL A 279 -9.41 17.24 4.50
CA VAL A 279 -9.37 17.25 3.04
C VAL A 279 -9.34 18.68 2.50
N ARG A 280 -10.18 19.58 3.05
CA ARG A 280 -10.17 21.00 2.70
C ARG A 280 -8.80 21.63 2.97
N GLU A 281 -8.18 21.37 4.12
CA GLU A 281 -6.84 21.87 4.45
C GLU A 281 -5.76 21.37 3.49
N ILE A 282 -5.85 20.11 3.04
CA ILE A 282 -4.94 19.54 2.04
C ILE A 282 -5.07 20.28 0.69
N ILE A 283 -6.31 20.53 0.25
CA ILE A 283 -6.58 21.26 -0.99
C ILE A 283 -6.09 22.70 -0.87
N GLU A 284 -6.42 23.38 0.23
CA GLU A 284 -5.98 24.75 0.51
C GLU A 284 -4.45 24.88 0.40
N LYS A 285 -3.71 23.97 1.04
CA LYS A 285 -2.24 23.95 0.95
C LYS A 285 -1.73 23.77 -0.48
N ARG A 286 -2.38 22.91 -1.27
CA ARG A 286 -1.99 22.72 -2.68
C ARG A 286 -2.27 23.94 -3.53
N VAL A 287 -3.48 24.51 -3.43
CA VAL A 287 -3.86 25.73 -4.17
C VAL A 287 -2.92 26.87 -3.81
N SER A 288 -2.67 27.07 -2.51
CA SER A 288 -1.73 28.08 -2.03
C SER A 288 -0.31 27.85 -2.56
N TYR A 289 0.19 26.61 -2.55
CA TYR A 289 1.52 26.30 -3.08
C TYR A 289 1.64 26.59 -4.59
N PHE A 290 0.72 26.07 -5.41
CA PHE A 290 0.79 26.21 -6.87
C PHE A 290 0.45 27.62 -7.37
N SER A 291 -0.25 28.42 -6.56
CA SER A 291 -0.54 29.82 -6.87
C SER A 291 0.51 30.79 -6.31
N ASN A 292 1.65 30.32 -5.78
CA ASN A 292 2.61 31.17 -5.07
C ASN A 292 1.96 32.01 -3.96
N LYS A 293 1.02 31.40 -3.24
CA LYS A 293 0.24 31.96 -2.12
C LYS A 293 -0.72 33.09 -2.52
N THR A 294 -1.05 33.22 -3.80
CA THR A 294 -1.98 34.27 -4.29
C THR A 294 -3.44 33.85 -4.24
N LEU A 295 -3.74 32.55 -4.36
CA LEU A 295 -5.09 32.00 -4.34
C LEU A 295 -5.30 31.11 -3.11
N THR A 296 -6.56 31.05 -2.68
CA THR A 296 -7.08 30.13 -1.66
C THR A 296 -8.16 29.28 -2.29
N PHE A 297 -8.49 28.14 -1.69
CA PHE A 297 -9.51 27.23 -2.20
C PHE A 297 -10.88 27.93 -2.29
N ASP A 298 -11.23 28.73 -1.28
CA ASP A 298 -12.46 29.52 -1.28
C ASP A 298 -12.55 30.51 -2.45
N LYS A 299 -11.42 31.11 -2.85
CA LYS A 299 -11.39 32.10 -3.95
C LYS A 299 -11.58 31.46 -5.33
N LEU A 300 -11.47 30.14 -5.45
CA LEU A 300 -11.68 29.45 -6.73
C LEU A 300 -13.16 29.34 -7.10
N PHE A 301 -14.09 29.61 -6.18
CA PHE A 301 -15.52 29.40 -6.39
C PHE A 301 -16.33 30.65 -6.07
N GLN A 302 -17.40 30.87 -6.83
CA GLN A 302 -18.36 31.94 -6.55
C GLN A 302 -19.30 31.58 -5.37
N ASN A 303 -19.56 30.29 -5.17
CA ASN A 303 -20.53 29.80 -4.19
C ASN A 303 -19.89 28.80 -3.22
N VAL A 304 -20.05 29.05 -1.92
CA VAL A 304 -19.57 28.15 -0.85
C VAL A 304 -20.22 26.77 -0.93
N ASN A 305 -21.47 26.68 -1.40
CA ASN A 305 -22.16 25.39 -1.55
C ASN A 305 -21.46 24.46 -2.55
N ASP A 306 -20.73 24.99 -3.54
CA ASP A 306 -19.97 24.17 -4.49
C ASP A 306 -18.77 23.52 -3.80
N ILE A 307 -18.12 24.24 -2.89
CA ILE A 307 -17.02 23.72 -2.06
C ILE A 307 -17.54 22.58 -1.18
N ASP A 308 -18.63 22.81 -0.46
CA ASP A 308 -19.23 21.81 0.42
C ASP A 308 -19.65 20.56 -0.37
N LYS A 309 -20.19 20.76 -1.58
CA LYS A 309 -20.56 19.68 -2.49
C LYS A 309 -19.35 18.89 -2.99
N ILE A 310 -18.25 19.56 -3.36
CA ILE A 310 -16.99 18.93 -3.77
C ILE A 310 -16.44 18.08 -2.63
N LEU A 311 -16.36 18.64 -1.42
CA LEU A 311 -15.91 17.94 -0.23
C LEU A 311 -16.81 16.74 0.06
N TYR A 312 -18.13 16.92 0.07
CA TYR A 312 -19.11 15.85 0.25
C TYR A 312 -18.89 14.68 -0.72
N LEU A 313 -18.81 14.97 -2.02
CA LEU A 313 -18.60 13.97 -3.08
C LEU A 313 -17.23 13.28 -2.99
N SER A 314 -16.22 13.97 -2.47
CA SER A 314 -14.88 13.42 -2.25
C SER A 314 -14.86 12.36 -1.14
N ASN A 315 -15.87 12.35 -0.26
CA ASN A 315 -16.06 11.36 0.80
C ASN A 315 -14.79 11.06 1.62
N GLY A 316 -14.07 12.12 2.04
CA GLY A 316 -12.83 11.97 2.82
C GLY A 316 -11.61 11.47 2.02
N SER A 317 -11.67 11.39 0.69
CA SER A 317 -10.54 11.05 -0.18
C SER A 317 -9.91 12.32 -0.78
N PRO A 318 -8.68 12.72 -0.37
CA PRO A 318 -7.97 13.81 -1.02
C PRO A 318 -7.70 13.56 -2.51
N ARG A 319 -7.52 12.29 -2.91
CA ARG A 319 -7.35 11.91 -4.31
C ARG A 319 -8.61 12.23 -5.12
N ASP A 320 -9.78 11.90 -4.59
CA ASP A 320 -11.06 12.13 -5.28
C ASP A 320 -11.35 13.62 -5.36
N ALA A 321 -11.05 14.37 -4.30
CA ALA A 321 -11.20 15.83 -4.31
C ALA A 321 -10.35 16.48 -5.39
N LEU A 322 -9.08 16.10 -5.51
CA LEU A 322 -8.19 16.63 -6.55
C LEU A 322 -8.61 16.19 -7.95
N ARG A 323 -9.07 14.94 -8.13
CA ARG A 323 -9.58 14.46 -9.41
C ARG A 323 -10.85 15.21 -9.82
N LEU A 324 -11.76 15.46 -8.87
CA LEU A 324 -12.95 16.24 -9.10
C LEU A 324 -12.61 17.69 -9.48
N LEU A 325 -11.68 18.33 -8.77
CA LEU A 325 -11.18 19.67 -9.12
C LEU A 325 -10.51 19.69 -10.50
N SER A 326 -9.76 18.66 -10.87
CA SER A 326 -9.19 18.53 -12.21
C SER A 326 -10.28 18.45 -13.27
N CYS A 327 -11.35 17.68 -13.04
CA CYS A 327 -12.48 17.63 -13.97
C CYS A 327 -13.19 18.98 -14.09
N ILE A 328 -13.29 19.76 -13.02
CA ILE A 328 -13.86 21.12 -13.08
C ILE A 328 -12.95 22.05 -13.88
N TYR A 329 -11.64 21.98 -13.62
CA TYR A 329 -10.63 22.77 -14.34
C TYR A 329 -10.64 22.50 -15.85
N ASP A 330 -10.78 21.23 -16.25
CA ASP A 330 -10.83 20.85 -17.67
C ASP A 330 -12.10 21.35 -18.39
N GLU A 331 -13.17 21.63 -17.66
CA GLU A 331 -14.44 22.14 -18.21
C GLU A 331 -14.51 23.68 -18.19
N GLU A 332 -13.49 24.35 -17.65
CA GLU A 332 -13.39 25.81 -17.67
C GLU A 332 -12.85 26.28 -19.02
N GLU A 333 -13.59 27.17 -19.69
CA GLU A 333 -13.14 27.74 -20.97
C GLU A 333 -12.05 28.79 -20.73
N THR A 334 -10.83 28.48 -21.19
CA THR A 334 -9.63 29.31 -21.02
C THR A 334 -9.77 30.73 -21.59
N SER A 335 -10.68 30.95 -22.54
CA SER A 335 -10.95 32.26 -23.16
C SER A 335 -11.85 33.17 -22.31
N ILE A 336 -12.54 32.65 -21.28
CA ILE A 336 -13.60 33.38 -20.57
C ILE A 336 -13.15 33.87 -19.18
N ASN A 337 -12.11 33.29 -18.60
CA ASN A 337 -11.84 33.44 -17.16
C ASN A 337 -10.45 33.99 -16.83
N SER A 338 -10.31 35.31 -16.86
CA SER A 338 -9.07 36.02 -16.48
C SER A 338 -8.85 36.14 -14.97
N GLN A 339 -9.85 35.79 -14.14
CA GLN A 339 -9.81 35.98 -12.68
C GLN A 339 -9.50 34.70 -11.89
N GLY A 340 -9.50 33.53 -12.55
CA GLY A 340 -9.19 32.25 -11.90
C GLY A 340 -10.30 31.71 -10.99
N ILE A 341 -11.57 32.10 -11.24
CA ILE A 341 -12.75 31.71 -10.44
C ILE A 341 -13.67 30.83 -11.28
N PHE A 342 -13.83 29.56 -10.96
CA PHE A 342 -14.64 28.63 -11.75
C PHE A 342 -16.08 29.10 -11.97
N SER A 343 -16.56 28.97 -13.20
CA SER A 343 -17.95 29.28 -13.53
C SER A 343 -18.90 28.20 -12.93
N PRO A 344 -20.10 28.57 -12.44
CA PRO A 344 -21.06 27.58 -11.90
C PRO A 344 -21.42 26.46 -12.91
N THR A 345 -21.39 26.81 -14.21
CA THR A 345 -21.59 25.86 -15.31
C THR A 345 -20.46 24.84 -15.42
N SER A 346 -19.21 25.27 -15.34
CA SER A 346 -18.03 24.39 -15.40
C SER A 346 -17.93 23.52 -14.16
N VAL A 347 -18.28 24.05 -12.98
CA VAL A 347 -18.39 23.25 -11.75
C VAL A 347 -19.40 22.11 -11.93
N THR A 348 -20.59 22.41 -12.43
CA THR A 348 -21.64 21.40 -12.64
C THR A 348 -21.24 20.36 -13.68
N LYS A 349 -20.69 20.78 -14.83
CA LYS A 349 -20.18 19.87 -15.87
C LYS A 349 -19.05 18.99 -15.35
N GLY A 350 -18.10 19.57 -14.62
CA GLY A 350 -16.96 18.87 -14.03
C GLY A 350 -17.39 17.82 -13.02
N ILE A 351 -18.35 18.13 -12.14
CA ILE A 351 -18.96 17.17 -11.21
C ILE A 351 -19.59 16.01 -11.97
N ASN A 352 -20.40 16.30 -12.98
CA ASN A 352 -21.08 15.26 -13.75
C ASN A 352 -20.06 14.37 -14.49
N LYS A 353 -19.04 14.96 -15.13
CA LYS A 353 -17.95 14.24 -15.79
C LYS A 353 -17.17 13.34 -14.83
N PHE A 354 -16.82 13.85 -13.65
CA PHE A 354 -16.15 13.07 -12.60
C PHE A 354 -16.97 11.85 -12.21
N LEU A 355 -18.28 12.02 -11.97
CA LEU A 355 -19.17 10.94 -11.50
C LEU A 355 -19.48 9.92 -12.59
N SER A 356 -19.74 10.36 -13.82
CA SER A 356 -19.99 9.47 -14.96
C SER A 356 -18.75 8.64 -15.32
N GLY A 357 -17.55 9.20 -15.14
CA GLY A 357 -16.27 8.51 -15.35
C GLY A 357 -15.68 7.85 -14.10
N TYR A 358 -16.43 7.76 -13.00
CA TYR A 358 -15.90 7.25 -11.74
C TYR A 358 -15.74 5.72 -11.79
N ASP A 359 -14.57 5.23 -11.39
CA ASP A 359 -14.31 3.79 -11.31
C ASP A 359 -14.80 3.23 -9.97
N PHE A 360 -16.06 2.82 -9.93
CA PHE A 360 -16.65 2.24 -8.73
C PHE A 360 -16.06 0.88 -8.34
N TYR A 361 -15.41 0.15 -9.26
CA TYR A 361 -14.73 -1.10 -8.93
C TYR A 361 -13.48 -0.88 -8.08
N ALA A 362 -12.90 0.33 -8.15
CA ALA A 362 -11.81 0.71 -7.28
C ALA A 362 -12.24 0.73 -5.80
N ILE A 363 -13.49 1.07 -5.47
CA ILE A 363 -13.99 1.10 -4.08
C ILE A 363 -14.72 -0.19 -3.71
N TYR A 364 -15.46 -0.75 -4.66
CA TYR A 364 -16.32 -1.90 -4.43
C TYR A 364 -15.81 -3.11 -5.19
N PRO A 365 -15.13 -4.05 -4.51
CA PRO A 365 -14.48 -5.15 -5.18
C PRO A 365 -15.55 -6.07 -5.79
N ALA A 366 -15.41 -6.37 -7.08
CA ALA A 366 -16.30 -7.29 -7.76
C ALA A 366 -16.08 -8.71 -7.22
N ARG A 367 -17.17 -9.42 -6.89
CA ARG A 367 -17.09 -10.88 -6.77
C ARG A 367 -17.11 -11.45 -8.18
N SER A 368 -15.94 -11.82 -8.70
CA SER A 368 -15.79 -12.49 -10.00
C SER A 368 -16.88 -13.55 -10.21
N GLY A 369 -17.53 -13.50 -11.38
CA GLY A 369 -18.44 -14.56 -11.85
C GLY A 369 -19.90 -14.53 -11.37
N SER A 370 -20.48 -13.38 -11.01
CA SER A 370 -21.92 -13.36 -10.65
C SER A 370 -22.67 -12.11 -11.11
N ARG A 371 -24.01 -12.20 -11.18
CA ARG A 371 -24.98 -11.10 -11.44
C ARG A 371 -24.92 -9.94 -10.39
N ARG A 372 -23.79 -9.76 -9.69
CA ARG A 372 -23.58 -9.00 -8.44
C ARG A 372 -22.52 -7.92 -8.66
N ASP A 373 -22.75 -7.14 -9.70
CA ASP A 373 -21.88 -6.07 -10.14
C ASP A 373 -22.31 -4.74 -9.51
N ILE A 374 -21.37 -3.93 -9.02
CA ILE A 374 -21.63 -2.60 -8.46
C ILE A 374 -22.40 -1.72 -9.45
N LEU A 375 -22.05 -1.77 -10.73
CA LEU A 375 -22.75 -0.97 -11.76
C LEU A 375 -24.20 -1.42 -11.92
N SER A 376 -24.47 -2.72 -11.79
CA SER A 376 -25.84 -3.26 -11.81
C SER A 376 -26.66 -2.80 -10.59
N ILE A 377 -26.01 -2.68 -9.42
CA ILE A 377 -26.64 -2.17 -8.20
C ILE A 377 -26.96 -0.69 -8.37
N ILE A 378 -26.00 0.12 -8.82
CA ILE A 378 -26.19 1.56 -9.10
C ILE A 378 -27.33 1.76 -10.11
N THR A 379 -27.36 0.99 -11.20
CA THR A 379 -28.45 1.06 -12.19
C THR A 379 -29.82 0.80 -11.58
N LYS A 380 -29.93 -0.16 -10.65
CA LYS A 380 -31.19 -0.43 -9.93
C LYS A 380 -31.55 0.68 -8.95
N LEU A 381 -30.58 1.21 -8.22
CA LEU A 381 -30.79 2.33 -7.31
C LEU A 381 -31.23 3.59 -8.06
N LYS A 382 -30.65 3.86 -9.23
CA LYS A 382 -31.09 4.95 -10.12
C LYS A 382 -32.56 4.78 -10.51
N LYS A 383 -32.99 3.57 -10.86
CA LYS A 383 -34.41 3.27 -11.17
C LYS A 383 -35.36 3.47 -9.98
N ILE A 384 -34.90 3.26 -8.76
CA ILE A 384 -35.68 3.60 -7.55
C ILE A 384 -35.78 5.13 -7.41
N GLY A 385 -34.70 5.85 -7.72
CA GLY A 385 -34.67 7.31 -7.78
C GLY A 385 -34.71 8.01 -6.41
N LYS A 386 -34.57 7.25 -5.32
CA LYS A 386 -34.63 7.75 -3.95
C LYS A 386 -33.36 7.37 -3.18
N PRO A 387 -32.59 8.35 -2.67
CA PRO A 387 -31.45 8.07 -1.79
C PRO A 387 -31.81 7.39 -0.47
N ASN A 388 -33.02 7.66 0.01
CA ASN A 388 -33.62 7.02 1.17
C ASN A 388 -34.86 6.25 0.71
N PHE A 389 -34.89 4.95 0.94
CA PHE A 389 -35.94 4.07 0.42
C PHE A 389 -36.26 2.93 1.37
N LYS A 390 -37.39 2.25 1.11
CA LYS A 390 -37.87 1.09 1.87
C LYS A 390 -37.86 -0.16 1.01
N SER A 391 -37.99 -1.33 1.63
CA SER A 391 -38.15 -2.59 0.89
C SER A 391 -39.40 -2.58 -0.01
N LYS A 392 -40.44 -1.82 0.35
CA LYS A 392 -41.62 -1.61 -0.49
C LYS A 392 -41.31 -0.86 -1.79
N ASP A 393 -40.42 0.13 -1.77
CA ASP A 393 -40.02 0.86 -2.99
C ASP A 393 -39.39 -0.09 -4.02
N ILE A 394 -38.52 -1.01 -3.57
CA ILE A 394 -37.93 -2.05 -4.44
C ILE A 394 -39.03 -2.92 -5.07
N GLN A 395 -40.00 -3.36 -4.26
CA GLN A 395 -41.09 -4.20 -4.74
C GLN A 395 -41.91 -3.48 -5.81
N THR A 396 -42.27 -2.22 -5.56
CA THR A 396 -43.08 -1.44 -6.49
C THR A 396 -42.33 -1.14 -7.78
N THR A 397 -41.05 -0.75 -7.71
CA THR A 397 -40.25 -0.38 -8.90
C THR A 397 -39.98 -1.58 -9.80
N PHE A 398 -39.72 -2.76 -9.23
CA PHE A 398 -39.32 -3.94 -10.01
C PHE A 398 -40.38 -5.05 -10.07
N LYS A 399 -41.56 -4.84 -9.48
CA LYS A 399 -42.62 -5.85 -9.34
C LYS A 399 -42.11 -7.16 -8.71
N PHE A 400 -41.21 -7.04 -7.73
CA PHE A 400 -40.64 -8.18 -7.02
C PHE A 400 -41.51 -8.62 -5.84
N SER A 401 -41.41 -9.90 -5.47
CA SER A 401 -41.97 -10.39 -4.21
C SER A 401 -41.25 -9.79 -3.00
N GLN A 402 -41.92 -9.75 -1.84
CA GLN A 402 -41.33 -9.33 -0.56
C GLN A 402 -40.01 -10.05 -0.27
N ALA A 403 -39.98 -11.38 -0.44
CA ALA A 403 -38.77 -12.19 -0.23
C ALA A 403 -37.61 -11.78 -1.16
N SER A 404 -37.91 -11.49 -2.43
CA SER A 404 -36.92 -11.02 -3.39
C SER A 404 -36.36 -9.65 -3.01
N ALA A 405 -37.22 -8.71 -2.61
CA ALA A 405 -36.78 -7.37 -2.17
C ALA A 405 -35.91 -7.43 -0.91
N VAL A 406 -36.26 -8.27 0.07
CA VAL A 406 -35.44 -8.50 1.27
C VAL A 406 -34.08 -9.08 0.90
N ASN A 407 -34.01 -9.99 -0.06
CA ASN A 407 -32.73 -10.53 -0.54
C ASN A 407 -31.85 -9.47 -1.22
N TYR A 408 -32.43 -8.55 -2.01
CA TYR A 408 -31.68 -7.41 -2.56
C TYR A 408 -31.16 -6.48 -1.46
N VAL A 409 -31.97 -6.16 -0.46
CA VAL A 409 -31.51 -5.34 0.68
C VAL A 409 -30.36 -6.02 1.41
N LYS A 410 -30.49 -7.32 1.75
CA LYS A 410 -29.41 -8.08 2.40
C LYS A 410 -28.12 -8.03 1.56
N LEU A 411 -28.26 -8.17 0.24
CA LEU A 411 -27.13 -8.14 -0.68
C LEU A 411 -26.49 -6.75 -0.75
N TRP A 412 -27.26 -5.69 -0.93
CA TRP A 412 -26.75 -4.31 -1.02
C TRP A 412 -26.14 -3.84 0.31
N LYS A 413 -26.70 -4.27 1.46
CA LYS A 413 -26.10 -4.08 2.79
C LYS A 413 -24.77 -4.81 2.90
N ALA A 414 -24.71 -6.08 2.49
CA ALA A 414 -23.47 -6.86 2.51
C ALA A 414 -22.40 -6.30 1.56
N PHE A 415 -22.81 -5.61 0.50
CA PHE A 415 -21.92 -4.90 -0.41
C PHE A 415 -21.49 -3.52 0.12
N GLY A 416 -22.10 -3.05 1.22
CA GLY A 416 -21.77 -1.78 1.87
C GLY A 416 -22.29 -0.54 1.14
N VAL A 417 -23.21 -0.69 0.19
CA VAL A 417 -23.79 0.43 -0.60
C VAL A 417 -24.95 1.10 0.12
N ILE A 418 -25.61 0.36 1.00
CA ILE A 418 -26.72 0.86 1.82
C ILE A 418 -26.50 0.52 3.28
N LYS A 419 -27.03 1.36 4.15
CA LYS A 419 -27.15 1.11 5.59
C LYS A 419 -28.62 1.16 6.00
N GLU A 420 -28.92 0.53 7.12
CA GLU A 420 -30.24 0.62 7.74
C GLU A 420 -30.24 1.81 8.70
N ASP A 421 -31.23 2.67 8.56
CA ASP A 421 -31.44 3.80 9.47
C ASP A 421 -31.99 3.29 10.81
N GLN A 422 -31.82 4.04 11.89
CA GLN A 422 -32.29 3.64 13.22
C GLN A 422 -33.79 3.32 13.21
N GLU A 423 -34.17 2.19 13.81
CA GLU A 423 -35.57 1.78 13.91
C GLU A 423 -36.36 2.75 14.79
N VAL A 424 -37.34 3.43 14.20
CA VAL A 424 -38.41 4.06 14.97
C VAL A 424 -39.45 2.98 15.22
N VAL A 425 -39.68 2.63 16.49
CA VAL A 425 -40.64 1.59 16.91
C VAL A 425 -41.96 1.74 16.16
N GLY A 426 -42.39 0.67 15.48
CA GLY A 426 -43.66 0.62 14.73
C GLY A 426 -43.61 1.15 13.29
N LYS A 427 -42.46 1.62 12.78
CA LYS A 427 -42.30 2.02 11.37
C LYS A 427 -41.52 0.99 10.56
N GLU A 428 -41.86 0.89 9.28
CA GLU A 428 -41.16 0.06 8.30
C GLU A 428 -39.68 0.50 8.17
N LYS A 429 -38.75 -0.48 8.19
CA LYS A 429 -37.30 -0.26 8.07
C LYS A 429 -36.96 0.61 6.86
N GLN A 430 -36.16 1.64 7.10
CA GLN A 430 -35.66 2.57 6.08
C GLN A 430 -34.17 2.34 5.82
N TYR A 431 -33.76 2.52 4.57
CA TYR A 431 -32.38 2.36 4.14
C TYR A 431 -31.90 3.62 3.44
N SER A 432 -30.66 4.00 3.75
CA SER A 432 -29.97 5.12 3.11
C SER A 432 -28.77 4.62 2.31
N LEU A 433 -28.41 5.36 1.26
CA LEU A 433 -27.12 5.18 0.59
C LEU A 433 -25.96 5.57 1.51
N THR A 434 -24.81 4.90 1.33
CA THR A 434 -23.59 5.15 2.10
C THR A 434 -22.56 5.99 1.36
N ASP A 435 -22.55 5.95 0.03
CA ASP A 435 -21.60 6.71 -0.80
C ASP A 435 -22.27 7.96 -1.40
N PRO A 436 -21.78 9.17 -1.06
CA PRO A 436 -22.21 10.45 -1.63
C PRO A 436 -22.29 10.48 -3.16
N LYS A 437 -21.37 9.79 -3.84
CA LYS A 437 -21.30 9.73 -5.32
C LYS A 437 -22.49 8.96 -5.88
N ILE A 438 -22.81 7.81 -5.28
CA ILE A 438 -23.97 7.00 -5.67
C ILE A 438 -25.26 7.75 -5.35
N GLU A 439 -25.34 8.41 -4.19
CA GLU A 439 -26.48 9.26 -3.85
C GLU A 439 -26.72 10.35 -4.89
N TYR A 440 -25.65 11.02 -5.35
CA TYR A 440 -25.75 12.04 -6.36
C TYR A 440 -26.26 11.48 -7.70
N LEU A 441 -25.69 10.36 -8.17
CA LEU A 441 -26.14 9.69 -9.40
C LEU A 441 -27.63 9.31 -9.33
N VAL A 442 -28.11 8.85 -8.17
CA VAL A 442 -29.52 8.49 -7.95
C VAL A 442 -30.42 9.73 -7.92
N ARG A 443 -30.01 10.78 -7.22
CA ARG A 443 -30.81 12.00 -7.07
C ARG A 443 -30.97 12.76 -8.38
N TYR A 444 -29.91 12.85 -9.17
CA TYR A 444 -29.88 13.68 -10.39
C TYR A 444 -30.01 12.88 -11.68
N GLN A 445 -30.12 11.55 -11.60
CA GLN A 445 -30.34 10.66 -12.75
C GLN A 445 -29.27 10.78 -13.86
N ILE A 446 -28.03 11.06 -13.46
CA ILE A 446 -26.85 11.20 -14.35
C ILE A 446 -26.29 9.83 -14.69
#